data_AF-A0A0T9UVW1-F1
#
_entry.id   AF-A0A0T9UVW1-F1
#
_cell.length_a   1.000
_cell.length_b   1.000
_cell.length_c   1.000
_cell.angle_alpha   90.00
_cell.angle_beta   90.00
_cell.angle_gamma   90.00
#
_symmetry.space_group_name_H-M   'P 1'
#
loop_
_entity.id
_entity.type
_entity.pdbx_description
1 polymer ?
#
loop_
_entity_poly.entity_id
_entity_poly.type
_entity_poly.pdbx_seq_one_letter_code
_entity_poly.pdbx_strand_id
1 'polypeptide(L)'
;MHRIDTPSAQIDKFGAGKNGFTRGNPQTGVPATALDDDYFDAVQEELAGIVEAASIILNKTNRAQVLAALKKLFLQSGNNLSEIKSAGATAVAATLANLGLKEVAKRGVGTGVNQIPDMSAFSTIKGENGSFYLPGGIIVKWGQVNSTGKGGDVTLPTPFPTASCAVLMCHASASDLSSFYAGVGGVTRYGFRFSTAPNTTTGASFYYMAIGY
;
A
#
# COMPACT_ATOMS: atom_id res chain seq x y z
N MET A 1 -14.70 14.15 -40.04
CA MET A 1 -15.95 14.76 -40.55
C MET A 1 -15.68 15.52 -41.85
N HIS A 2 -16.47 15.21 -42.87
CA HIS A 2 -16.49 15.92 -44.15
C HIS A 2 -17.13 17.31 -44.01
N ARG A 3 -16.80 18.23 -44.91
CA ARG A 3 -17.33 19.60 -44.94
C ARG A 3 -18.32 19.71 -46.07
N ILE A 4 -19.41 20.45 -45.86
CA ILE A 4 -20.41 20.71 -46.91
C ILE A 4 -19.76 21.17 -48.23
N ASP A 5 -20.03 20.44 -49.30
CA ASP A 5 -19.43 20.63 -50.62
C ASP A 5 -20.49 20.69 -51.74
N THR A 6 -21.77 20.86 -51.38
CA THR A 6 -22.82 21.16 -52.35
C THR A 6 -22.47 22.40 -53.19
N PRO A 7 -22.97 22.53 -54.43
CA PRO A 7 -22.66 23.68 -55.30
C PRO A 7 -23.01 25.06 -54.73
N SER A 8 -23.84 25.12 -53.69
CA SER A 8 -24.24 26.35 -52.98
C SER A 8 -23.49 26.56 -51.66
N ALA A 9 -22.50 25.71 -51.35
CA ALA A 9 -21.58 25.91 -50.25
C ALA A 9 -20.75 27.17 -50.49
N GLN A 10 -20.49 27.92 -49.41
CA GLN A 10 -19.61 29.07 -49.49
C GLN A 10 -18.16 28.58 -49.59
N ILE A 11 -17.57 28.78 -50.76
CA ILE A 11 -16.18 28.40 -51.04
C ILE A 11 -15.24 29.14 -50.08
N ASP A 12 -14.28 28.40 -49.51
CA ASP A 12 -13.18 28.92 -48.70
C ASP A 12 -13.58 29.81 -47.50
N LYS A 13 -14.79 29.62 -46.96
CA LYS A 13 -15.30 30.40 -45.82
C LYS A 13 -14.34 30.43 -44.62
N PHE A 14 -13.59 29.33 -44.41
CA PHE A 14 -12.64 29.19 -43.30
C PHE A 14 -11.17 29.06 -43.78
N GLY A 15 -10.87 29.51 -45.00
CA GLY A 15 -9.57 29.39 -45.66
C GLY A 15 -9.59 28.46 -46.87
N ALA A 16 -8.48 28.39 -47.62
CA ALA A 16 -8.37 27.60 -48.85
C ALA A 16 -8.78 26.12 -48.65
N GLY A 17 -9.67 25.63 -49.51
CA GLY A 17 -10.27 24.28 -49.47
C GLY A 17 -11.28 24.06 -48.35
N LYS A 18 -11.67 25.10 -47.61
CA LYS A 18 -12.49 24.98 -46.38
C LYS A 18 -13.85 25.63 -46.56
N ASN A 19 -14.68 24.98 -47.38
CA ASN A 19 -16.06 25.36 -47.62
C ASN A 19 -16.89 25.38 -46.33
N GLY A 20 -18.00 26.12 -46.33
CA GLY A 20 -18.91 26.21 -45.20
C GLY A 20 -20.31 26.71 -45.55
N PHE A 21 -21.20 26.72 -44.56
CA PHE A 21 -22.59 27.14 -44.72
C PHE A 21 -22.74 28.66 -44.87
N THR A 22 -23.60 29.11 -45.78
CA THR A 22 -24.07 30.50 -45.88
C THR A 22 -25.59 30.56 -45.82
N ARG A 23 -26.12 31.64 -45.23
CA ARG A 23 -27.56 31.94 -45.21
C ARG A 23 -28.08 32.45 -46.56
N GLY A 24 -27.19 32.58 -47.55
CA GLY A 24 -27.45 33.27 -48.81
C GLY A 24 -27.55 34.79 -48.62
N ASN A 25 -27.73 35.50 -49.72
CA ASN A 25 -28.06 36.91 -49.72
C ASN A 25 -29.02 37.19 -50.89
N PRO A 26 -30.33 37.38 -50.61
CA PRO A 26 -31.32 37.67 -51.64
C PRO A 26 -31.03 38.97 -52.41
N GLN A 27 -30.37 39.97 -51.80
CA GLN A 27 -30.04 41.24 -52.45
C GLN A 27 -28.93 41.08 -53.50
N THR A 28 -28.04 40.11 -53.33
CA THR A 28 -26.94 39.83 -54.26
C THR A 28 -27.14 38.55 -55.06
N GLY A 29 -28.33 37.94 -54.99
CA GLY A 29 -28.67 36.71 -55.72
C GLY A 29 -27.91 35.46 -55.28
N VAL A 30 -27.27 35.46 -54.10
CA VAL A 30 -26.51 34.31 -53.61
C VAL A 30 -27.47 33.36 -52.88
N PRO A 31 -27.67 32.12 -53.34
CA PRO A 31 -28.54 31.17 -52.66
C PRO A 31 -27.97 30.76 -51.29
N ALA A 32 -28.85 30.30 -50.39
CA ALA A 32 -28.41 29.65 -49.16
C ALA A 32 -27.78 28.28 -49.46
N THR A 33 -26.90 27.80 -48.59
CA THR A 33 -26.29 26.48 -48.76
C THR A 33 -27.34 25.39 -48.63
N ALA A 34 -27.49 24.60 -49.70
CA ALA A 34 -28.28 23.39 -49.73
C ALA A 34 -27.63 22.36 -48.80
N LEU A 35 -28.47 21.75 -47.97
CA LEU A 35 -28.09 20.65 -47.11
C LEU A 35 -28.22 19.34 -47.89
N ASP A 36 -27.24 18.46 -47.79
CA ASP A 36 -27.21 17.15 -48.44
C ASP A 36 -27.12 16.01 -47.42
N ASP A 37 -27.40 14.81 -47.91
CA ASP A 37 -27.33 13.56 -47.15
C ASP A 37 -25.90 13.22 -46.74
N ASP A 38 -24.93 13.34 -47.65
CA ASP A 38 -23.52 12.96 -47.38
C ASP A 38 -22.94 13.71 -46.16
N TYR A 39 -23.19 15.01 -46.03
CA TYR A 39 -22.77 15.76 -44.84
C TYR A 39 -23.47 15.29 -43.56
N PHE A 40 -24.79 15.06 -43.61
CA PHE A 40 -25.55 14.64 -42.42
C PHE A 40 -25.24 13.22 -41.99
N ASP A 41 -25.03 12.31 -42.94
CA ASP A 41 -24.59 10.94 -42.69
C ASP A 41 -23.18 10.96 -42.09
N ALA A 42 -22.26 11.78 -42.61
CA ALA A 42 -20.93 11.96 -42.01
C ALA A 42 -21.00 12.46 -40.56
N VAL A 43 -21.90 13.40 -40.23
CA VAL A 43 -22.12 13.84 -38.84
C VAL A 43 -22.69 12.72 -37.98
N GLN A 44 -23.66 11.96 -38.50
CA GLN A 44 -24.28 10.87 -37.78
C GLN A 44 -23.26 9.78 -37.45
N GLU A 45 -22.47 9.33 -38.42
CA GLU A 45 -21.52 8.23 -38.25
C GLU A 45 -20.36 8.60 -37.32
N GLU A 46 -19.91 9.86 -37.30
CA GLU A 46 -18.91 10.33 -36.34
C GLU A 46 -19.45 10.26 -34.88
N LEU A 47 -20.70 10.68 -34.67
CA LEU A 47 -21.34 10.62 -33.36
C LEU A 47 -21.68 9.18 -32.96
N ALA A 48 -22.13 8.36 -33.91
CA ALA A 48 -22.43 6.95 -33.72
C ALA A 48 -21.15 6.16 -33.37
N GLY A 49 -20.05 6.42 -34.07
CA GLY A 49 -18.76 5.79 -33.83
C GLY A 49 -18.23 6.02 -32.41
N ILE A 50 -18.46 7.21 -31.82
CA ILE A 50 -18.12 7.46 -30.40
C ILE A 50 -18.92 6.52 -29.47
N VAL A 51 -20.20 6.32 -29.75
CA VAL A 51 -21.09 5.47 -28.93
C VAL A 51 -20.69 3.99 -29.04
N GLU A 52 -20.41 3.54 -30.25
CA GLU A 52 -19.99 2.16 -30.51
C GLU A 52 -18.59 1.87 -29.95
N ALA A 53 -17.66 2.83 -30.01
CA ALA A 53 -16.34 2.72 -29.38
C ALA A 53 -16.44 2.52 -27.85
N ALA A 54 -17.48 3.07 -27.22
CA ALA A 54 -17.80 2.80 -25.82
C ALA A 54 -18.49 1.44 -25.59
N SER A 55 -18.62 0.61 -26.62
CA SER A 55 -19.39 -0.64 -26.62
C SER A 55 -20.84 -0.43 -26.16
N ILE A 56 -21.46 0.67 -26.59
CA ILE A 56 -22.88 0.96 -26.38
C ILE A 56 -23.60 0.71 -27.70
N ILE A 57 -24.71 -0.02 -27.65
CA ILE A 57 -25.55 -0.26 -28.84
C ILE A 57 -26.37 0.98 -29.13
N LEU A 58 -26.33 1.45 -30.37
CA LEU A 58 -27.11 2.60 -30.84
C LEU A 58 -28.61 2.38 -30.64
N ASN A 59 -29.29 3.40 -30.13
CA ASN A 59 -30.73 3.33 -29.87
C ASN A 59 -31.47 4.62 -30.27
N LYS A 60 -32.28 4.57 -31.33
CA LYS A 60 -33.04 5.73 -31.81
C LYS A 60 -33.86 6.47 -30.74
N THR A 61 -34.31 5.80 -29.67
CA THR A 61 -35.16 6.42 -28.64
C THR A 61 -34.38 7.14 -27.54
N ASN A 62 -33.06 6.91 -27.42
CA ASN A 62 -32.24 7.50 -26.36
C ASN A 62 -31.36 8.62 -26.92
N ARG A 63 -31.54 9.85 -26.40
CA ARG A 63 -30.81 11.07 -26.82
C ARG A 63 -29.57 11.39 -25.97
N ALA A 64 -29.18 10.51 -25.05
CA ALA A 64 -28.07 10.72 -24.11
C ALA A 64 -26.87 9.78 -24.36
N GLN A 65 -26.81 9.10 -25.50
CA GLN A 65 -25.84 8.02 -25.75
C GLN A 65 -24.43 8.55 -25.91
N VAL A 66 -24.25 9.64 -26.65
CA VAL A 66 -22.94 10.29 -26.81
C VAL A 66 -22.41 10.71 -25.44
N LEU A 67 -23.26 11.27 -24.58
CA LEU A 67 -22.88 11.61 -23.20
C LEU A 67 -22.50 10.36 -22.39
N ALA A 68 -23.27 9.28 -22.49
CA ALA A 68 -22.96 8.01 -21.82
C ALA A 68 -21.64 7.40 -22.32
N ALA A 69 -21.36 7.52 -23.62
CA ALA A 69 -20.15 7.02 -24.25
C ALA A 69 -18.91 7.79 -23.78
N LEU A 70 -18.96 9.13 -23.81
CA LEU A 70 -17.88 9.98 -23.28
C LEU A 70 -17.60 9.66 -21.81
N LYS A 71 -18.65 9.48 -21.00
CA LYS A 71 -18.53 9.05 -19.61
C LYS A 71 -17.82 7.70 -19.44
N LYS A 72 -18.02 6.77 -20.37
CA LYS A 72 -17.43 5.43 -20.29
C LYS A 72 -16.00 5.36 -20.86
N LEU A 73 -15.68 6.21 -21.84
CA LEU A 73 -14.37 6.25 -22.50
C LEU A 73 -13.30 6.97 -21.69
N PHE A 74 -13.68 7.87 -20.79
CA PHE A 74 -12.74 8.70 -20.03
C PHE A 74 -12.87 8.48 -18.51
N LEU A 75 -11.74 8.59 -17.80
CA LEU A 75 -11.73 8.62 -16.34
C LEU A 75 -12.45 9.86 -15.83
N GLN A 76 -13.32 9.69 -14.83
CA GLN A 76 -14.06 10.81 -14.25
C GLN A 76 -13.49 11.15 -12.87
N SER A 77 -13.15 12.43 -12.67
CA SER A 77 -12.63 12.93 -11.39
C SER A 77 -13.61 12.71 -10.22
N GLY A 78 -14.91 12.73 -10.48
CA GLY A 78 -15.95 12.48 -9.47
C GLY A 78 -16.14 11.01 -9.06
N ASN A 79 -15.58 10.06 -9.82
CA ASN A 79 -15.79 8.63 -9.59
C ASN A 79 -14.67 7.97 -8.77
N ASN A 80 -13.71 8.76 -8.28
CA ASN A 80 -12.59 8.29 -7.46
C ASN A 80 -11.89 7.05 -8.05
N LEU A 81 -11.71 7.02 -9.38
CA LEU A 81 -11.06 5.95 -10.13
C LEU A 81 -11.77 4.57 -10.07
N SER A 82 -13.06 4.53 -9.70
CA SER A 82 -13.85 3.30 -9.67
C SER A 82 -13.99 2.62 -11.04
N GLU A 83 -13.73 3.34 -12.13
CA GLU A 83 -13.67 2.82 -13.50
C GLU A 83 -12.53 1.82 -13.69
N ILE A 84 -11.36 2.06 -13.08
CA ILE A 84 -10.20 1.17 -13.15
C ILE A 84 -10.51 -0.16 -12.46
N LYS A 85 -11.20 -0.10 -11.32
CA LYS A 85 -11.69 -1.29 -10.62
C LYS A 85 -12.69 -2.07 -11.48
N SER A 86 -13.61 -1.35 -12.14
CA SER A 86 -14.62 -1.95 -13.03
C SER A 86 -14.01 -2.57 -14.29
N ALA A 87 -12.89 -2.03 -14.79
CA ALA A 87 -12.15 -2.58 -15.92
C ALA A 87 -11.39 -3.89 -15.57
N GLY A 88 -11.35 -4.28 -14.29
CA GLY A 88 -10.87 -5.58 -13.84
C GLY A 88 -9.40 -5.62 -13.40
N ALA A 89 -8.97 -6.82 -12.98
CA ALA A 89 -7.68 -7.01 -12.31
C ALA A 89 -6.47 -6.60 -13.16
N THR A 90 -6.50 -6.83 -14.47
CA THR A 90 -5.42 -6.43 -15.40
C THR A 90 -5.25 -4.91 -15.46
N ALA A 91 -6.36 -4.16 -15.51
CA ALA A 91 -6.33 -2.70 -15.52
C ALA A 91 -5.78 -2.16 -14.20
N VAL A 92 -6.23 -2.72 -13.07
CA VAL A 92 -5.70 -2.37 -11.73
C VAL A 92 -4.19 -2.60 -11.68
N ALA A 93 -3.69 -3.76 -12.14
CA ALA A 93 -2.26 -4.06 -12.14
C ALA A 93 -1.45 -3.08 -13.00
N ALA A 94 -1.94 -2.73 -14.20
CA ALA A 94 -1.31 -1.75 -15.07
C ALA A 94 -1.31 -0.34 -14.44
N THR A 95 -2.40 0.06 -13.79
CA THR A 95 -2.47 1.34 -13.06
C THR A 95 -1.44 1.39 -11.94
N LEU A 96 -1.32 0.35 -11.12
CA LEU A 96 -0.31 0.28 -10.06
C LEU A 96 1.11 0.42 -10.64
N ALA A 97 1.39 -0.25 -11.77
CA ALA A 97 2.67 -0.15 -12.46
C ALA A 97 2.96 1.27 -12.98
N ASN A 98 1.97 1.91 -13.62
CA ASN A 98 2.08 3.28 -14.12
C ASN A 98 2.31 4.31 -13.00
N LEU A 99 1.74 4.07 -11.82
CA LEU A 99 1.96 4.89 -10.62
C LEU A 99 3.30 4.58 -9.91
N GLY A 100 4.06 3.59 -10.37
CA GLY A 100 5.30 3.15 -9.73
C GLY A 100 5.07 2.43 -8.39
N LEU A 101 3.85 1.98 -8.11
CA LEU A 101 3.52 1.24 -6.89
C LEU A 101 4.02 -0.20 -7.00
N LYS A 102 5.02 -0.52 -6.18
CA LYS A 102 5.67 -1.83 -6.12
C LYS A 102 5.00 -2.74 -5.10
N GLU A 103 5.50 -3.97 -4.97
CA GLU A 103 5.01 -4.99 -4.05
C GLU A 103 4.85 -4.51 -2.60
N VAL A 104 5.73 -3.64 -2.11
CA VAL A 104 5.68 -3.09 -0.74
C VAL A 104 4.40 -2.31 -0.49
N ALA A 105 3.92 -1.53 -1.47
CA ALA A 105 2.70 -0.72 -1.32
C ALA A 105 1.43 -1.57 -1.22
N LYS A 106 1.49 -2.85 -1.60
CA LYS A 106 0.38 -3.80 -1.49
C LYS A 106 0.35 -4.55 -0.16
N ARG A 107 1.39 -4.43 0.67
CA ARG A 107 1.49 -5.16 1.93
C ARG A 107 0.71 -4.43 3.03
N GLY A 108 -0.08 -5.19 3.78
CA GLY A 108 -0.75 -4.68 4.98
C GLY A 108 0.23 -4.44 6.13
N VAL A 109 -0.20 -3.63 7.10
CA VAL A 109 0.52 -3.46 8.37
C VAL A 109 0.20 -4.63 9.31
N GLY A 110 1.23 -5.23 9.89
CA GLY A 110 1.10 -6.35 10.83
C GLY A 110 2.34 -7.27 10.85
N THR A 111 2.26 -8.37 11.62
CA THR A 111 3.38 -9.30 11.85
C THR A 111 3.25 -10.64 11.11
N GLY A 112 2.21 -10.82 10.30
CA GLY A 112 1.98 -12.01 9.50
C GLY A 112 2.86 -12.10 8.24
N VAL A 113 2.74 -13.22 7.53
CA VAL A 113 3.44 -13.45 6.25
C VAL A 113 3.06 -12.35 5.25
N ASN A 114 4.06 -11.79 4.57
CA ASN A 114 3.90 -10.69 3.60
C ASN A 114 3.33 -9.39 4.19
N GLN A 115 3.45 -9.15 5.49
CA GLN A 115 3.10 -7.87 6.13
C GLN A 115 4.34 -7.03 6.46
N ILE A 116 4.10 -5.74 6.73
CA ILE A 116 5.12 -4.81 7.23
C ILE A 116 4.82 -4.55 8.71
N PRO A 117 5.69 -4.98 9.63
CA PRO A 117 5.53 -4.67 11.04
C PRO A 117 5.62 -3.16 11.28
N ASP A 118 4.64 -2.60 12.00
CA ASP A 118 4.76 -1.24 12.52
C ASP A 118 5.56 -1.20 13.83
N MET A 119 5.68 -0.02 14.42
CA MET A 119 6.43 0.16 15.67
C MET A 119 5.78 -0.54 16.88
N SER A 120 4.48 -0.84 16.84
CA SER A 120 3.79 -1.58 17.91
C SER A 120 4.23 -3.05 17.95
N ALA A 121 4.68 -3.60 16.82
CA ALA A 121 5.26 -4.93 16.75
C ALA A 121 6.63 -5.05 17.45
N PHE A 122 7.26 -3.91 17.77
CA PHE A 122 8.52 -3.80 18.51
C PHE A 122 8.29 -3.33 19.95
N SER A 123 7.29 -3.91 20.63
CA SER A 123 6.91 -3.46 21.97
C SER A 123 8.05 -3.66 22.99
N THR A 124 8.07 -2.81 24.01
CA THR A 124 9.10 -2.86 25.05
C THR A 124 8.48 -2.61 26.42
N ILE A 125 8.78 -3.48 27.38
CA ILE A 125 8.56 -3.23 28.81
C ILE A 125 9.88 -2.71 29.38
N LYS A 126 9.89 -1.45 29.81
CA LYS A 126 11.07 -0.77 30.34
C LYS A 126 11.08 -0.86 31.86
N GLY A 127 12.21 -1.25 32.43
CA GLY A 127 12.42 -1.38 33.86
C GLY A 127 13.74 -2.08 34.15
N GLU A 128 14.07 -2.20 35.43
CA GLU A 128 15.21 -2.99 35.89
C GLU A 128 15.10 -4.44 35.41
N ASN A 129 13.88 -5.00 35.47
CA ASN A 129 13.48 -6.18 34.72
C ASN A 129 12.61 -5.75 33.54
N GLY A 130 13.03 -6.04 32.32
CA GLY A 130 12.37 -5.58 31.11
C GLY A 130 12.31 -6.63 30.01
N SER A 131 11.64 -6.26 28.92
CA SER A 131 11.49 -7.13 27.75
C SER A 131 11.38 -6.30 26.49
N PHE A 132 11.96 -6.79 25.41
CA PHE A 132 11.89 -6.26 24.06
C PHE A 132 11.36 -7.36 23.14
N TYR A 133 10.29 -7.06 22.42
CA TYR A 133 9.61 -8.01 21.52
C TYR A 133 10.01 -7.68 20.09
N LEU A 134 10.32 -8.72 19.31
CA LEU A 134 10.61 -8.58 17.88
C LEU A 134 9.46 -9.14 17.04
N PRO A 135 9.18 -8.54 15.88
CA PRO A 135 8.33 -9.17 14.87
C PRO A 135 8.90 -10.55 14.53
N GLY A 136 8.04 -11.57 14.53
CA GLY A 136 8.44 -12.97 14.38
C GLY A 136 8.46 -13.77 15.68
N GLY A 137 8.14 -13.15 16.82
CA GLY A 137 7.88 -13.85 18.08
C GLY A 137 9.11 -14.06 18.96
N ILE A 138 10.29 -13.62 18.52
CA ILE A 138 11.47 -13.58 19.38
C ILE A 138 11.29 -12.50 20.44
N ILE A 139 11.65 -12.84 21.67
CA ILE A 139 11.59 -11.97 22.83
C ILE A 139 12.97 -11.96 23.46
N VAL A 140 13.47 -10.76 23.75
CA VAL A 140 14.65 -10.55 24.60
C VAL A 140 14.17 -10.02 25.94
N LYS A 141 14.59 -10.64 27.03
CA LYS A 141 14.29 -10.22 28.40
C LYS A 141 15.58 -9.86 29.10
N TRP A 142 15.55 -8.92 30.02
CA TRP A 142 16.69 -8.59 30.87
C TRP A 142 16.24 -8.37 32.30
N GLY A 143 17.20 -8.44 33.21
CA GLY A 143 16.96 -8.15 34.61
C GLY A 143 18.22 -8.14 35.44
N GLN A 144 18.02 -7.93 36.74
CA GLN A 144 19.07 -8.00 37.75
C GLN A 144 18.62 -8.96 38.87
N VAL A 145 19.56 -9.71 39.43
CA VAL A 145 19.32 -10.61 40.56
C VAL A 145 20.49 -10.58 41.53
N ASN A 146 20.21 -10.73 42.82
CA ASN A 146 21.23 -10.90 43.85
C ASN A 146 21.37 -12.38 44.23
N SER A 147 22.59 -12.85 44.45
CA SER A 147 22.86 -14.21 44.91
C SER A 147 22.40 -14.42 46.35
N THR A 148 21.79 -15.57 46.62
CA THR A 148 21.51 -16.05 47.97
C THR A 148 22.50 -17.19 48.27
N GLY A 149 23.70 -16.83 48.75
CA GLY A 149 24.81 -17.76 48.89
C GLY A 149 25.45 -18.12 47.53
N LYS A 150 25.49 -19.42 47.19
CA LYS A 150 26.24 -19.96 46.03
C LYS A 150 25.53 -19.80 44.67
N GLY A 151 24.42 -19.08 44.63
CA GLY A 151 23.57 -18.99 43.45
C GLY A 151 22.13 -18.64 43.80
N GLY A 152 21.21 -18.95 42.91
CA GLY A 152 19.78 -18.72 43.11
C GLY A 152 18.95 -19.15 41.92
N ASP A 153 17.63 -19.05 42.09
CA ASP A 153 16.65 -19.26 41.03
C ASP A 153 16.09 -17.89 40.60
N VAL A 154 16.01 -17.64 39.30
CA VAL A 154 15.41 -16.45 38.71
C VAL A 154 14.09 -16.85 38.07
N THR A 155 13.00 -16.24 38.55
CA THR A 155 11.69 -16.34 37.91
C THR A 155 11.47 -15.12 37.03
N LEU A 156 11.19 -15.34 35.75
CA LEU A 156 10.87 -14.27 34.81
C LEU A 156 9.48 -13.70 35.13
N PRO A 157 9.31 -12.37 35.17
CA PRO A 157 8.00 -11.75 35.44
C PRO A 157 6.91 -12.18 34.46
N THR A 158 7.29 -12.43 33.21
CA THR A 158 6.45 -13.08 32.20
C THR A 158 7.25 -14.21 31.55
N PRO A 159 6.72 -15.45 31.50
CA PRO A 159 7.41 -16.54 30.86
C PRO A 159 7.53 -16.31 29.35
N PHE A 160 8.53 -16.93 28.73
CA PHE A 160 8.52 -17.11 27.29
C PHE A 160 7.30 -17.97 26.92
N PRO A 161 6.54 -17.63 25.86
CA PRO A 161 5.37 -18.41 25.46
C PRO A 161 5.68 -19.90 25.24
N THR A 162 6.79 -20.19 24.58
CA THR A 162 7.20 -21.55 24.21
C THR A 162 8.46 -21.98 24.95
N ALA A 163 9.57 -21.28 24.75
CA ALA A 163 10.88 -21.71 25.24
C ALA A 163 11.85 -20.53 25.46
N SER A 164 12.72 -20.70 26.45
CA SER A 164 13.94 -19.89 26.58
C SER A 164 15.07 -20.61 25.87
N CYS A 165 15.74 -19.93 24.94
CA CYS A 165 16.80 -20.51 24.11
C CYS A 165 18.18 -20.33 24.73
N ALA A 166 18.47 -19.15 25.26
CA ALA A 166 19.75 -18.85 25.88
C ALA A 166 19.60 -17.78 26.96
N VAL A 167 20.47 -17.85 27.96
CA VAL A 167 20.59 -16.87 29.04
C VAL A 167 22.06 -16.56 29.25
N LEU A 168 22.38 -15.28 29.25
CA LEU A 168 23.71 -14.75 29.53
C LEU A 168 23.63 -13.98 30.84
N MET A 169 24.68 -14.08 31.65
CA MET A 169 24.79 -13.36 32.91
C MET A 169 26.16 -12.72 33.05
N CYS A 170 26.20 -11.55 33.70
CA CYS A 170 27.44 -10.88 34.08
C CYS A 170 27.30 -10.25 35.47
N HIS A 171 28.43 -10.06 36.15
CA HIS A 171 28.47 -9.38 37.43
C HIS A 171 28.13 -7.89 37.28
N ALA A 172 27.37 -7.34 38.21
CA ALA A 172 26.83 -5.97 38.13
C ALA A 172 27.73 -4.89 38.75
N SER A 173 28.92 -5.24 39.27
CA SER A 173 29.89 -4.26 39.79
C SER A 173 31.27 -4.39 39.14
N ALA A 174 31.94 -3.25 38.98
CA ALA A 174 33.30 -3.14 38.46
C ALA A 174 34.38 -3.06 39.56
N SER A 175 33.97 -3.05 40.84
CA SER A 175 34.85 -2.81 41.98
C SER A 175 35.62 -4.04 42.45
N ASP A 176 35.22 -5.24 42.02
CA ASP A 176 35.90 -6.47 42.38
C ASP A 176 36.67 -7.06 41.19
N LEU A 177 38.00 -6.96 41.26
CA LEU A 177 38.93 -7.56 40.29
C LEU A 177 39.11 -9.08 40.50
N SER A 178 38.45 -9.67 41.51
CA SER A 178 38.39 -11.11 41.68
C SER A 178 37.48 -11.73 40.63
N SER A 179 37.88 -12.85 40.04
CA SER A 179 37.15 -13.51 38.96
C SER A 179 35.77 -14.01 39.41
N PHE A 180 34.75 -13.15 39.29
CA PHE A 180 33.36 -13.51 39.51
C PHE A 180 32.79 -14.16 38.25
N TYR A 181 32.42 -15.43 38.38
CA TYR A 181 31.78 -16.19 37.31
C TYR A 181 30.35 -16.52 37.71
N ALA A 182 29.42 -16.38 36.76
CA ALA A 182 28.06 -16.89 36.89
C ALA A 182 27.81 -17.94 35.81
N GLY A 183 27.51 -19.17 36.23
CA GLY A 183 27.04 -20.23 35.36
C GLY A 183 25.52 -20.30 35.37
N VAL A 184 24.90 -20.47 34.21
CA VAL A 184 23.46 -20.66 34.08
C VAL A 184 23.14 -22.13 33.83
N GLY A 185 22.12 -22.66 34.50
CA GLY A 185 21.61 -24.01 34.31
C GLY A 185 20.10 -24.07 34.55
N GLY A 186 19.48 -25.21 34.28
CA GLY A 186 18.05 -25.41 34.54
C GLY A 186 17.14 -24.40 33.82
N VAL A 187 17.51 -24.00 32.58
CA VAL A 187 16.76 -23.01 31.81
C VAL A 187 15.40 -23.59 31.41
N THR A 188 14.35 -22.85 31.72
CA THR A 188 12.97 -23.15 31.35
C THR A 188 12.31 -21.90 30.77
N ARG A 189 11.09 -22.03 30.24
CA ARG A 189 10.33 -20.86 29.78
C ARG A 189 9.95 -19.89 30.92
N TYR A 190 9.98 -20.34 32.17
CA TYR A 190 9.58 -19.55 33.34
C TYR A 190 10.75 -18.85 34.03
N GLY A 191 11.99 -19.28 33.75
CA GLY A 191 13.11 -18.91 34.58
C GLY A 191 14.31 -19.82 34.38
N PHE A 192 15.33 -19.58 35.18
CA PHE A 192 16.57 -20.33 35.13
C PHE A 192 17.22 -20.34 36.52
N ARG A 193 18.17 -21.22 36.71
CA ARG A 193 18.99 -21.28 37.90
C ARG A 193 20.39 -20.76 37.58
N PHE A 194 21.00 -20.06 38.51
CA PHE A 194 22.38 -19.62 38.36
C PHE A 194 23.21 -20.04 39.56
N SER A 195 24.51 -20.21 39.31
CA SER A 195 25.51 -20.52 40.33
C SER A 195 26.67 -19.56 40.19
N THR A 196 27.23 -19.12 41.30
CA THR A 196 28.29 -18.10 41.33
C THR A 196 29.57 -18.68 41.89
N ALA A 197 30.71 -18.25 41.35
CA ALA A 197 32.04 -18.50 41.90
C ALA A 197 32.78 -17.16 42.13
N PRO A 198 33.52 -16.98 43.24
CA PRO A 198 33.70 -17.93 44.34
C PRO A 198 32.41 -18.16 45.15
N ASN A 199 32.21 -19.41 45.58
CA ASN A 199 30.94 -19.93 46.13
C ASN A 199 30.72 -19.48 47.60
N THR A 200 30.99 -18.23 47.94
CA THR A 200 31.01 -17.75 49.33
C THR A 200 30.30 -16.41 49.54
N THR A 201 29.85 -15.75 48.47
CA THR A 201 29.38 -14.36 48.55
C THR A 201 27.85 -14.27 48.47
N THR A 202 27.23 -13.99 49.61
CA THR A 202 25.80 -13.62 49.69
C THR A 202 25.64 -12.14 49.33
N GLY A 203 24.67 -11.82 48.46
CA GLY A 203 24.36 -10.44 48.09
C GLY A 203 25.15 -9.89 46.89
N ALA A 204 25.90 -10.73 46.16
CA ALA A 204 26.53 -10.33 44.90
C ALA A 204 25.46 -10.14 43.81
N SER A 205 25.59 -9.11 43.00
CA SER A 205 24.55 -8.72 42.05
C SER A 205 24.93 -9.03 40.61
N PHE A 206 23.98 -9.50 39.81
CA PHE A 206 24.20 -9.95 38.44
C PHE A 206 23.12 -9.42 37.50
N TYR A 207 23.54 -8.92 36.35
CA TYR A 207 22.64 -8.68 35.23
C TYR A 207 22.47 -9.96 34.43
N TYR A 208 21.27 -10.15 33.89
CA TYR A 208 20.99 -11.22 32.94
C TYR A 208 20.31 -10.69 31.69
N MET A 209 20.54 -11.38 30.58
CA MET A 209 19.78 -11.23 29.35
C MET A 209 19.39 -12.63 28.86
N ALA A 210 18.11 -12.82 28.61
CA ALA A 210 17.53 -14.07 28.11
C ALA A 210 16.89 -13.84 26.75
N ILE A 211 16.98 -14.82 25.86
CA ILE A 211 16.32 -14.82 24.56
C ILE A 211 15.47 -16.07 24.41
N GLY A 212 14.27 -15.92 23.86
CA GLY A 212 13.31 -17.00 23.67
C GLY A 212 12.14 -16.57 22.80
N TYR A 213 11.09 -17.40 22.76
CA TYR A 213 9.86 -17.18 21.99
C TYR A 213 8.69 -17.95 22.60
#